data_AF-A0A8S9RQ39-F1
#
_entry.id   AF-A0A8S9RQ39-F1
#
_cell.length_a   1.000
_cell.length_b   1.000
_cell.length_c   1.000
_cell.angle_alpha   90.00
_cell.angle_beta   90.00
_cell.angle_gamma   90.00
#
_symmetry.space_group_name_H-M   'P 1'
#
loop_
_entity.id
_entity.type
_entity.pdbx_description
1 polymer ?
#
loop_
_entity_poly.entity_id
_entity_poly.type
_entity_poly.pdbx_seq_one_letter_code
_entity_poly.pdbx_strand_id
1 'polypeptide(L)'
;MTNSVANVALLGVCLQMMSLLVLQANARAFLVFGDSLVDNGNNDFLVTTARADNYPYGIDFPTHLPTGRFSNGLNIPDLISEHLGQASPLPYLSPMLKKDKLLIGANFASAGIGILNDTGIQFVSYSFTRVP
;
A
#
# COMPACT_ATOMS: atom_id res chain seq x y z
N MET A 1 -23.79 47.45 20.59
CA MET A 1 -24.10 46.05 20.98
C MET A 1 -24.12 45.10 19.79
N THR A 2 -24.65 45.51 18.63
CA THR A 2 -24.71 44.72 17.38
C THR A 2 -23.35 44.25 16.84
N ASN A 3 -22.34 45.13 16.81
CA ASN A 3 -20.99 44.79 16.33
C ASN A 3 -20.29 43.74 17.19
N SER A 4 -20.59 43.71 18.49
CA SER A 4 -20.00 42.74 19.43
C SER A 4 -20.55 41.34 19.19
N VAL A 5 -21.84 41.21 18.90
CA VAL A 5 -22.48 39.91 18.61
C VAL A 5 -21.99 39.37 17.27
N ALA A 6 -21.84 40.23 16.26
CA ALA A 6 -21.30 39.86 14.96
C ALA A 6 -19.85 39.34 15.05
N ASN A 7 -19.00 39.99 15.86
CA ASN A 7 -17.61 39.56 16.05
C ASN A 7 -17.50 38.22 16.78
N VAL A 8 -18.36 37.96 17.77
CA VAL A 8 -18.40 36.67 18.49
C VAL A 8 -18.89 35.55 17.57
N ALA A 9 -19.91 35.80 16.75
CA ALA A 9 -20.39 34.84 15.76
C ALA A 9 -19.31 34.52 14.71
N LEU A 10 -18.60 35.53 14.21
CA LEU A 10 -17.51 35.35 13.26
C LEU A 10 -16.37 34.51 13.85
N LEU A 11 -15.97 34.78 15.10
CA LEU A 11 -14.95 33.99 15.79
C LEU A 11 -15.41 32.53 15.96
N GLY A 12 -16.67 32.30 16.30
CA GLY A 12 -17.26 30.96 16.40
C GLY A 12 -17.17 30.18 15.07
N VAL A 13 -17.55 30.82 13.95
CA VAL A 13 -17.44 30.22 12.62
C VAL A 13 -15.99 29.94 12.24
N CYS A 14 -15.06 30.85 12.54
CA CYS A 14 -13.63 30.64 12.29
C CYS A 14 -13.08 29.45 13.09
N LEU A 15 -13.45 29.31 14.36
CA LEU A 15 -13.04 28.18 15.20
C LEU A 15 -13.62 26.85 14.68
N GLN A 16 -14.86 26.87 14.17
CA GLN A 16 -15.52 25.69 13.61
C GLN A 16 -14.94 25.27 12.26
N MET A 17 -14.52 26.22 11.42
CA MET A 17 -13.77 25.91 10.20
C MET A 17 -12.36 25.41 10.51
N MET A 18 -11.68 25.98 11.51
CA MET A 18 -10.34 25.53 11.94
C MET A 18 -10.38 24.10 12.48
N SER A 19 -11.39 23.70 13.25
CA SER A 19 -11.51 22.31 13.73
C SER A 19 -11.79 21.31 12.60
N LEU A 20 -12.57 21.69 11.59
CA LEU A 20 -12.78 20.88 10.38
C LEU A 20 -11.49 20.73 9.56
N LEU A 21 -10.67 21.79 9.46
CA LEU A 21 -9.37 21.75 8.77
C LEU A 21 -8.35 20.85 9.49
N VAL A 22 -8.34 20.84 10.82
CA VAL A 22 -7.45 19.98 11.62
C VAL A 22 -7.78 18.50 11.44
N LEU A 23 -9.05 18.13 11.24
CA LEU A 23 -9.43 16.74 10.94
C LEU A 23 -8.79 16.22 9.63
N GLN A 24 -8.62 17.09 8.63
CA GLN A 24 -8.04 16.73 7.33
C GLN A 24 -6.52 16.53 7.40
N ALA A 25 -5.84 17.07 8.41
CA ALA A 25 -4.38 17.06 8.52
C ALA A 25 -3.79 15.74 9.07
N ASN A 26 -4.60 14.73 9.35
CA ASN A 26 -4.14 13.43 9.87
C ASN A 26 -3.82 12.40 8.76
N ALA A 27 -3.39 12.86 7.58
CA ALA A 27 -2.92 11.98 6.52
C ALA A 27 -1.53 11.41 6.91
N ARG A 28 -1.51 10.32 7.66
CA ARG A 28 -0.28 9.58 7.97
C ARG A 28 0.04 8.63 6.81
N ALA A 29 1.22 8.78 6.22
CA ALA A 29 1.72 7.84 5.23
C ALA A 29 1.77 6.42 5.81
N PHE A 30 1.24 5.46 5.08
CA PHE A 30 1.23 4.04 5.46
C PHE A 30 2.36 3.30 4.75
N LEU A 31 3.41 2.99 5.50
CA LEU A 31 4.59 2.29 4.98
C LEU A 31 4.52 0.82 5.41
N VAL A 32 4.56 -0.09 4.45
CA VAL A 32 4.40 -1.53 4.67
C VAL A 32 5.74 -2.22 4.43
N PHE A 33 6.13 -3.09 5.36
CA PHE A 33 7.33 -3.92 5.27
C PHE A 33 6.97 -5.35 5.65
N GLY A 34 7.59 -6.34 4.99
CA GLY A 34 7.36 -7.75 5.31
C GLY A 34 7.64 -8.66 4.12
N ASP A 35 6.95 -9.80 4.13
CA ASP A 35 7.07 -10.86 3.13
C ASP A 35 5.82 -10.97 2.25
N SER A 36 5.59 -12.13 1.64
CA SER A 36 4.44 -12.46 0.80
C SER A 36 3.08 -12.13 1.43
N LEU A 37 2.93 -12.23 2.76
CA LEU A 37 1.65 -12.00 3.44
C LEU A 37 1.17 -10.55 3.32
N VAL A 38 2.09 -9.64 3.07
CA VAL A 38 1.82 -8.21 2.95
C VAL A 38 2.33 -7.62 1.64
N ASP A 39 2.99 -8.41 0.78
CA ASP A 39 3.32 -8.02 -0.60
C ASP A 39 2.05 -7.88 -1.45
N ASN A 40 2.02 -6.82 -2.24
CA ASN A 40 0.93 -6.50 -3.16
C ASN A 40 1.39 -6.29 -4.60
N GLY A 41 2.58 -6.77 -4.95
CA GLY A 41 3.07 -6.86 -6.32
C GLY A 41 4.49 -6.39 -6.54
N ASN A 42 5.31 -6.23 -5.49
CA ASN A 42 6.73 -5.89 -5.70
C ASN A 42 7.46 -7.00 -6.44
N ASN A 43 7.15 -8.25 -6.11
CA ASN A 43 7.80 -9.40 -6.70
C ASN A 43 7.55 -9.57 -8.21
N ASP A 44 6.48 -8.98 -8.74
CA ASP A 44 6.20 -9.01 -10.17
C ASP A 44 7.24 -8.20 -10.97
N PHE A 45 7.96 -7.28 -10.31
CA PHE A 45 9.05 -6.48 -10.87
C PHE A 45 10.46 -7.08 -10.63
N LEU A 46 10.58 -8.22 -9.93
CA LEU A 46 11.86 -8.82 -9.56
C LEU A 46 12.15 -10.11 -10.32
N VAL A 47 13.43 -10.44 -10.56
CA VAL A 47 13.81 -11.75 -11.14
C VAL A 47 13.75 -12.83 -10.06
N THR A 48 12.54 -13.32 -9.79
CA THR A 48 12.22 -14.30 -8.73
C THR A 48 11.15 -15.28 -9.20
N THR A 49 11.15 -16.48 -8.63
CA THR A 49 10.07 -17.46 -8.80
C THR A 49 8.89 -17.23 -7.85
N ALA A 50 9.09 -16.47 -6.78
CA ALA A 50 8.02 -16.09 -5.85
C ALA A 50 7.18 -14.95 -6.47
N ARG A 51 6.24 -15.28 -7.35
CA ARG A 51 5.37 -14.30 -8.05
C ARG A 51 3.90 -14.57 -7.77
N ALA A 52 3.11 -13.50 -7.84
CA ALA A 52 1.65 -13.54 -7.64
C ALA A 52 0.90 -12.95 -8.84
N ASP A 53 1.49 -13.08 -10.03
CA ASP A 53 0.98 -12.65 -11.33
C ASP A 53 0.22 -13.77 -12.09
N ASN A 54 -0.14 -14.86 -11.40
CA ASN A 54 -0.80 -16.03 -11.97
C ASN A 54 -2.02 -16.51 -11.16
N TYR A 55 -2.82 -17.39 -11.77
CA TYR A 55 -3.93 -18.06 -11.09
C TYR A 55 -3.41 -18.92 -9.91
N PRO A 56 -4.09 -18.95 -8.73
CA PRO A 56 -5.44 -18.44 -8.44
C PRO A 56 -5.50 -17.02 -7.85
N TYR A 57 -4.39 -16.29 -7.83
CA TYR A 57 -4.35 -14.99 -7.15
C TYR A 57 -5.31 -13.99 -7.78
N GLY A 58 -5.99 -13.22 -6.93
CA GLY A 58 -6.96 -12.21 -7.36
C GLY A 58 -8.34 -12.73 -7.80
N ILE A 59 -8.63 -14.04 -7.67
CA ILE A 59 -9.92 -14.62 -8.10
C ILE A 59 -11.13 -14.02 -7.38
N ASP A 60 -10.99 -13.53 -6.14
CA ASP A 60 -12.08 -12.94 -5.36
C ASP A 60 -12.24 -11.43 -5.63
N PHE A 61 -11.36 -10.81 -6.43
CA PHE A 61 -11.58 -9.44 -6.90
C PHE A 61 -12.64 -9.41 -8.01
N PRO A 62 -13.38 -8.29 -8.18
CA PRO A 62 -14.32 -8.13 -9.28
C PRO A 62 -13.70 -8.29 -10.68
N THR A 63 -12.40 -8.06 -10.84
CA THR A 63 -11.70 -8.26 -12.11
C THR A 63 -11.38 -9.72 -12.38
N HIS A 64 -11.34 -10.57 -11.35
CA HIS A 64 -10.88 -11.97 -11.43
C HIS A 64 -9.48 -12.13 -12.07
N LEU A 65 -8.66 -11.08 -12.01
CA LEU A 65 -7.30 -11.04 -12.55
C LEU A 65 -6.28 -11.01 -11.42
N PRO A 66 -5.07 -11.58 -11.61
CA PRO A 66 -3.98 -11.45 -10.65
C PRO A 66 -3.67 -9.99 -10.33
N THR A 67 -3.48 -9.71 -9.04
CA THR A 67 -3.25 -8.34 -8.53
C THR A 67 -1.86 -8.13 -7.95
N GLY A 68 -0.99 -9.15 -7.99
CA GLY A 68 0.32 -9.16 -7.32
C GLY A 68 0.27 -9.47 -5.83
N ARG A 69 -0.93 -9.75 -5.28
CA ARG A 69 -1.11 -10.21 -3.89
C ARG A 69 -1.02 -11.73 -3.84
N PHE A 70 -0.30 -12.26 -2.85
CA PHE A 70 -0.28 -13.69 -2.55
C PHE A 70 -1.57 -14.13 -1.83
N SER A 71 -2.72 -13.76 -2.38
CA SER A 71 -4.07 -14.03 -1.88
C SER A 71 -5.07 -14.04 -3.02
N ASN A 72 -6.22 -14.69 -2.81
CA ASN A 72 -7.35 -14.62 -3.74
C ASN A 72 -7.97 -13.22 -3.78
N GLY A 73 -7.84 -12.44 -2.70
CA GLY A 73 -8.47 -11.15 -2.51
C GLY A 73 -7.56 -10.16 -1.79
N LEU A 74 -8.17 -9.30 -0.98
CA LEU A 74 -7.46 -8.31 -0.17
C LEU A 74 -6.50 -8.99 0.82
N ASN A 75 -5.36 -8.35 1.05
CA ASN A 75 -4.39 -8.72 2.09
C ASN A 75 -4.48 -7.76 3.28
N ILE A 76 -3.69 -8.00 4.33
CA ILE A 76 -3.73 -7.22 5.58
C ILE A 76 -3.52 -5.70 5.33
N PRO A 77 -2.53 -5.26 4.54
CA PRO A 77 -2.38 -3.86 4.16
C PRO A 77 -3.64 -3.24 3.54
N ASP A 78 -4.36 -3.97 2.68
CA ASP A 78 -5.57 -3.42 2.08
C ASP A 78 -6.66 -3.17 3.12
N LEU A 79 -6.89 -4.14 4.01
CA LEU A 79 -7.89 -4.03 5.07
C LEU A 79 -7.55 -2.88 6.04
N ILE A 80 -6.26 -2.69 6.34
CA ILE A 80 -5.80 -1.55 7.15
C ILE A 80 -6.05 -0.24 6.39
N SER A 81 -5.75 -0.18 5.11
CA SER A 81 -6.00 1.01 4.28
C SER A 81 -7.48 1.35 4.18
N GLU A 82 -8.36 0.37 4.04
CA GLU A 82 -9.81 0.56 4.09
C GLU A 82 -10.24 1.15 5.44
N HIS A 83 -9.70 0.65 6.55
CA HIS A 83 -9.98 1.18 7.89
C HIS A 83 -9.45 2.62 8.07
N LEU A 84 -8.32 2.94 7.45
CA LEU A 84 -7.75 4.29 7.42
C LEU A 84 -8.48 5.23 6.45
N GLY A 85 -9.45 4.74 5.67
CA GLY A 85 -10.17 5.52 4.68
C GLY A 85 -9.31 5.99 3.50
N GLN A 86 -8.25 5.25 3.17
CA GLN A 86 -7.31 5.59 2.11
C GLN A 86 -7.06 4.41 1.15
N ALA A 87 -6.44 4.69 0.01
CA ALA A 87 -6.03 3.64 -0.91
C ALA A 87 -4.91 2.77 -0.30
N SER A 88 -4.85 1.50 -0.69
CA SER A 88 -3.71 0.63 -0.38
C SER A 88 -2.41 1.22 -0.95
N PRO A 89 -1.29 1.25 -0.20
CA PRO A 89 -0.01 1.72 -0.71
C PRO A 89 0.42 0.94 -1.94
N LEU A 90 0.93 1.61 -2.98
CA LEU A 90 1.42 0.92 -4.17
C LEU A 90 2.71 0.13 -3.87
N PRO A 91 3.02 -0.93 -4.63
CA PRO A 91 4.34 -1.55 -4.60
C PRO A 91 5.43 -0.50 -4.83
N TYR A 92 6.49 -0.53 -4.02
CA TYR A 92 7.62 0.38 -4.12
C TYR A 92 8.24 0.37 -5.52
N LEU A 93 8.30 -0.81 -6.15
CA LEU A 93 8.87 -0.98 -7.49
C LEU A 93 7.90 -0.59 -8.63
N SER A 94 6.66 -0.20 -8.31
CA SER A 94 5.68 0.18 -9.32
C SER A 94 6.02 1.51 -9.99
N PRO A 95 5.99 1.61 -11.33
CA PRO A 95 6.15 2.89 -12.05
C PRO A 95 5.00 3.88 -11.78
N MET A 96 3.90 3.40 -11.18
CA MET A 96 2.77 4.23 -10.78
C MET A 96 2.97 4.92 -9.43
N LEU A 97 3.98 4.53 -8.63
CA LEU A 97 4.32 5.18 -7.37
C LEU A 97 5.01 6.53 -7.64
N LYS A 98 4.20 7.54 -7.96
CA LYS A 98 4.63 8.94 -8.17
C LYS A 98 4.35 9.78 -6.91
N LYS A 99 4.88 11.01 -6.87
CA LYS A 99 4.87 11.92 -5.71
C LYS A 99 3.57 11.87 -4.88
N ASP A 100 2.42 12.10 -5.50
CA ASP A 100 1.15 12.16 -4.78
C ASP A 100 0.73 10.82 -4.16
N LYS A 101 1.12 9.71 -4.78
CA LYS A 101 0.88 8.35 -4.26
C LYS A 101 1.84 8.01 -3.12
N LEU A 102 3.08 8.50 -3.18
CA LEU A 102 4.05 8.33 -2.11
C LEU A 102 3.62 9.04 -0.80
N LEU A 103 2.82 10.12 -0.91
CA LEU A 103 2.23 10.78 0.26
C LEU A 103 1.21 9.89 1.00
N ILE A 104 0.53 8.98 0.28
CA ILE A 104 -0.36 7.97 0.89
C ILE A 104 0.49 6.88 1.56
N GLY A 105 1.61 6.52 0.93
CA GLY A 105 2.56 5.53 1.45
C GLY A 105 3.17 4.67 0.35
N ALA A 106 3.94 3.66 0.75
CA ALA A 106 4.52 2.68 -0.16
C ALA A 106 4.63 1.31 0.52
N ASN A 107 4.51 0.26 -0.28
CA ASN A 107 4.71 -1.11 0.15
C ASN A 107 6.10 -1.60 -0.27
N PHE A 108 6.94 -1.96 0.69
CA PHE A 108 8.31 -2.46 0.50
C PHE A 108 8.42 -3.97 0.75
N ALA A 109 7.30 -4.65 1.01
CA ALA A 109 7.30 -6.09 1.23
C ALA A 109 7.71 -6.86 -0.02
N SER A 110 8.35 -8.02 0.17
CA SER A 110 8.79 -8.86 -0.94
C SER A 110 8.63 -10.33 -0.58
N ALA A 111 7.91 -11.09 -1.41
CA ALA A 111 7.81 -12.52 -1.23
C ALA A 111 9.15 -13.23 -1.40
N GLY A 112 9.35 -14.30 -0.62
CA GLY A 112 10.61 -15.04 -0.62
C GLY A 112 11.73 -14.35 0.15
N ILE A 113 11.47 -13.21 0.83
CA ILE A 113 12.41 -12.71 1.83
C ILE A 113 12.39 -13.64 3.06
N GLY A 114 13.57 -14.08 3.45
CA GLY A 114 13.78 -14.90 4.65
C GLY A 114 14.45 -14.09 5.75
N ILE A 115 14.11 -14.39 7.01
CA ILE A 115 14.87 -13.84 8.16
C ILE A 115 16.32 -14.39 8.15
N LEU A 116 16.49 -15.62 7.66
CA LEU A 116 17.78 -16.26 7.48
C LEU A 116 18.20 -16.17 6.01
N ASN A 117 19.49 -15.90 5.75
CA ASN A 117 20.05 -15.86 4.38
C ASN A 117 19.68 -17.12 3.58
N ASP A 118 19.68 -18.29 4.22
CA ASP A 118 19.44 -19.57 3.57
C ASP A 118 17.99 -19.74 3.08
N THR A 119 17.04 -19.07 3.74
CA THR A 119 15.61 -19.15 3.39
C THR A 119 15.24 -18.27 2.19
N GLY A 120 15.98 -17.18 1.94
CA GLY A 120 15.72 -16.32 0.77
C GLY A 120 16.29 -16.83 -0.55
N ILE A 121 17.36 -17.64 -0.49
CA ILE A 121 18.05 -18.16 -1.68
C ILE A 121 17.17 -19.11 -2.50
N GLN A 122 16.15 -19.74 -1.89
CA GLN A 122 15.26 -20.69 -2.56
C GLN A 122 14.45 -20.07 -3.72
N PHE A 123 14.28 -18.74 -3.73
CA PHE A 123 13.50 -18.03 -4.73
C PHE A 123 14.36 -17.27 -5.77
N VAL A 124 15.68 -17.38 -5.68
CA VAL A 124 16.61 -16.87 -6.70
C VAL A 124 16.59 -17.85 -7.88
N SER A 125 16.11 -17.39 -9.04
CA SER A 125 16.09 -18.21 -10.26
C SER A 125 17.53 -18.58 -10.67
N TYR A 126 17.92 -19.85 -10.54
CA TYR A 126 19.08 -20.41 -11.22
C TYR A 126 18.73 -20.59 -12.71
N SER A 127 18.68 -19.50 -13.47
CA SER A 127 18.61 -19.54 -14.93
C SER A 127 19.97 -19.19 -15.52
N PHE A 128 20.98 -20.03 -15.28
CA PHE A 128 22.13 -20.12 -16.18
C PHE A 128 22.73 -21.53 -16.18
N THR A 129 23.02 -22.03 -17.40
CA THR A 129 23.65 -23.30 -17.80
C THR A 129 22.79 -24.57 -17.93
N ARG A 130 22.06 -24.66 -19.04
CA ARG A 130 22.31 -25.73 -20.03
C ARG A 130 22.33 -25.12 -21.43
N VAL A 131 23.50 -24.65 -21.83
CA VAL A 131 23.89 -24.64 -23.24
C VAL A 131 24.52 -26.03 -23.48
N PRO A 132 24.16 -26.75 -24.55
CA PRO A 132 24.46 -28.17 -24.75
C PRO A 132 25.95 -28.54 -24.65
#